data_AF-A0A9R0VJC3-F1
#
_entry.id   AF-A0A9R0VJC3-F1
#
_cell.length_a   1.000
_cell.length_b   1.000
_cell.length_c   1.000
_cell.angle_alpha   90.00
_cell.angle_beta   90.00
_cell.angle_gamma   90.00
#
_symmetry.space_group_name_H-M   'P 1'
#
loop_
_entity.id
_entity.type
_entity.pdbx_description
1 polymer ?
#
loop_
_entity_poly.entity_id
_entity_poly.type
_entity_poly.pdbx_seq_one_letter_code
_entity_poly.pdbx_strand_id
1 'polypeptide(L)'
;MNGQTTMGLAAAVRPCRQRLLTSASAAAAKASVIRLFPRCPHPQHHHHGRRLPFLVSAASHTSQSDPSTTPTPTPVTSDPRSAVAGNLPFFDRVLFPGSFPPETPPVEDPAPPADFRPASASPVREETETEREAWRLLRRAVVSYCGEPVGTVAAEDPECTEMLNYDQVFIRDFVPSALAFLMRGETEIVRNFLLHTLQLQSWEKTVDCYSPGQGLMPASFKIRTIPLDENNEAFEEILDPDFGESAIGRVAPVDSGLWWIILLRAYCKITGDYSLQERVDVQTGIKLILSLCLSDGFDMFPTLLVTDGSCMIDRRMGIHGHPLEIQALFYSALRCSREMIVMNEGSKHLLRAINNRLSALSFHIREYYWVDMNKINEIYRYKTEEYSHDATNKFNIYPEQIPSWLVDWIPEKGGYLIGNLQPAHMDFRFFSLGNLWAISSSLTTPTQAEGILSLIEEKWDDLVANMPVKICYPAMEYDEWRIITGSDPKNTPWSYHNGGSWPTLLWQVFYTGLHQNGKTRVGP
;
A
#
# COMPACT_ATOMS: atom_id res chain seq x y z
N MET A 1 37.05 20.38 -28.25
CA MET A 1 36.91 21.68 -27.54
C MET A 1 35.46 21.77 -27.12
N ASN A 2 35.15 21.27 -25.92
CA ASN A 2 34.99 22.03 -24.66
C ASN A 2 33.68 22.87 -24.69
N GLY A 3 32.73 22.73 -23.77
CA GLY A 3 32.77 21.98 -22.51
C GLY A 3 31.42 21.90 -21.79
N GLN A 4 31.46 21.01 -20.81
CA GLN A 4 30.55 20.68 -19.70
C GLN A 4 29.70 21.83 -19.15
N THR A 5 28.49 21.51 -18.68
CA THR A 5 28.19 21.51 -17.23
C THR A 5 26.98 20.60 -16.94
N THR A 6 27.24 19.41 -16.39
CA THR A 6 26.24 18.57 -15.72
C THR A 6 26.33 18.86 -14.22
N MET A 7 25.30 19.48 -13.64
CA MET A 7 25.14 19.53 -12.18
C MET A 7 24.44 18.24 -11.73
N GLY A 8 25.23 17.22 -11.38
CA GLY A 8 24.78 16.13 -10.54
C GLY A 8 25.04 16.49 -9.07
N LEU A 9 23.99 16.78 -8.30
CA LEU A 9 24.03 16.63 -6.85
C LEU A 9 23.65 15.18 -6.53
N ALA A 10 24.63 14.28 -6.62
CA ALA A 10 24.56 13.03 -5.88
C ALA A 10 24.99 13.37 -4.44
N ALA A 11 24.03 13.42 -3.52
CA ALA A 11 24.34 13.44 -2.10
C ALA A 11 24.94 12.08 -1.75
N ALA A 12 26.27 11.96 -1.81
CA ALA A 12 26.97 10.77 -1.36
C ALA A 12 26.63 10.53 0.12
N VAL A 13 26.00 9.38 0.38
CA VAL A 13 25.81 8.85 1.73
C VAL A 13 27.17 8.86 2.41
N ARG A 14 27.32 9.65 3.48
CA ARG A 14 28.47 9.48 4.37
C ARG A 14 28.09 8.38 5.34
N PRO A 15 28.72 7.21 5.24
CA PRO A 15 28.42 6.14 6.15
C PRO A 15 28.97 6.46 7.54
N CYS A 16 28.33 5.89 8.55
CA CYS A 16 28.48 6.28 9.94
C CYS A 16 29.58 5.46 10.60
N ARG A 17 30.69 6.11 10.97
CA ARG A 17 31.85 5.43 11.55
C ARG A 17 31.79 5.45 13.07
N GLN A 18 31.72 4.27 13.69
CA GLN A 18 31.89 4.11 15.12
C GLN A 18 33.25 3.46 15.43
N ARG A 19 33.94 3.99 16.45
CA ARG A 19 35.16 3.39 17.02
C ARG A 19 34.84 2.88 18.42
N LEU A 20 35.20 1.64 18.72
CA LEU A 20 35.20 1.15 20.10
C LEU A 20 36.27 1.91 20.90
N LEU A 21 35.86 2.68 21.89
CA LEU A 21 36.76 3.18 22.93
C LEU A 21 37.03 2.02 23.90
N THR A 22 38.12 1.28 23.67
CA THR A 22 38.54 0.20 24.56
C THR A 22 39.02 0.79 25.89
N SER A 23 38.24 0.62 26.97
CA SER A 23 38.81 0.66 28.32
C SER A 23 39.53 -0.67 28.57
N ALA A 24 40.84 -0.58 28.79
CA ALA A 24 41.72 -1.73 28.86
C ALA A 24 41.53 -2.55 30.14
N SER A 25 41.40 -3.87 29.99
CA SER A 25 41.90 -4.88 30.94
C SER A 25 42.04 -6.22 30.22
N ALA A 26 43.27 -6.56 29.88
CA ALA A 26 43.62 -7.80 29.19
C ALA A 26 43.84 -8.94 30.20
N ALA A 27 43.31 -10.13 29.88
CA ALA A 27 43.85 -11.40 30.33
C ALA A 27 43.73 -12.44 29.20
N ALA A 28 44.88 -12.92 28.75
CA ALA A 28 45.09 -13.76 27.59
C ALA A 28 44.83 -15.26 27.86
N ALA A 29 44.35 -15.98 26.85
CA ALA A 29 44.54 -17.43 26.73
C ALA A 29 44.84 -17.80 25.27
N LYS A 30 45.93 -18.54 25.07
CA LYS A 30 46.56 -18.86 23.78
C LYS A 30 45.91 -20.05 23.05
N ALA A 31 45.67 -19.85 21.76
CA ALA A 31 45.98 -20.68 20.57
C ALA A 31 45.71 -22.21 20.54
N SER A 32 45.09 -22.67 19.45
CA SER A 32 45.74 -23.60 18.49
C SER A 32 45.00 -23.67 17.15
N VAL A 33 45.76 -23.48 16.07
CA VAL A 33 45.38 -23.68 14.66
C VAL A 33 45.82 -25.07 14.24
N ILE A 34 44.91 -25.87 13.66
CA ILE A 34 45.27 -27.08 12.91
C ILE A 34 44.51 -27.04 11.58
N ARG A 35 45.25 -26.90 10.48
CA ARG A 35 44.82 -27.14 9.10
C ARG A 35 44.83 -28.65 8.85
N LEU A 36 43.80 -29.20 8.22
CA LEU A 36 43.87 -30.48 7.47
C LEU A 36 42.67 -30.59 6.49
N PHE A 37 42.96 -30.54 5.19
CA PHE A 37 42.15 -31.15 4.13
C PHE A 37 42.93 -32.36 3.59
N PRO A 38 42.23 -33.40 3.11
CA PRO A 38 42.32 -33.67 1.67
C PRO A 38 40.99 -34.05 0.99
N ARG A 39 40.96 -33.81 -0.33
CA ARG A 39 39.89 -34.12 -1.30
C ARG A 39 39.86 -35.60 -1.72
N CYS A 40 38.70 -35.98 -2.31
CA CYS A 40 38.44 -36.88 -3.47
C CYS A 40 37.52 -38.10 -3.16
N PRO A 41 36.84 -38.72 -4.17
CA PRO A 41 36.69 -38.39 -5.60
C PRO A 41 35.24 -38.44 -6.18
N HIS A 42 35.05 -37.84 -7.35
CA HIS A 42 33.96 -38.11 -8.31
C HIS A 42 34.13 -39.47 -9.01
N PRO A 43 33.04 -40.07 -9.52
CA PRO A 43 33.06 -40.84 -10.75
C PRO A 43 32.21 -40.22 -11.88
N GLN A 44 32.68 -40.45 -13.11
CA GLN A 44 32.14 -39.96 -14.38
C GLN A 44 30.97 -40.81 -14.92
N HIS A 45 30.05 -40.10 -15.60
CA HIS A 45 29.21 -40.43 -16.75
C HIS A 45 28.83 -41.88 -17.12
N HIS A 46 27.51 -42.07 -17.31
CA HIS A 46 27.00 -42.76 -18.51
C HIS A 46 25.79 -42.02 -19.12
N HIS A 47 25.89 -41.76 -20.42
CA HIS A 47 24.86 -41.22 -21.29
C HIS A 47 23.77 -42.25 -21.59
N HIS A 48 22.50 -41.87 -21.44
CA HIS A 48 21.43 -42.37 -22.30
C HIS A 48 20.53 -41.21 -22.73
N GLY A 49 20.70 -40.80 -23.99
CA GLY A 49 19.78 -39.91 -24.66
C GLY A 49 18.52 -40.67 -25.10
N ARG A 50 17.35 -40.12 -24.75
CA ARG A 50 16.12 -40.33 -25.51
C ARG A 50 15.58 -38.95 -25.90
N ARG A 51 15.71 -38.65 -27.19
CA ARG A 51 15.04 -37.54 -27.87
C ARG A 51 13.57 -37.92 -28.06
N LEU A 52 12.66 -37.04 -27.67
CA LEU A 52 11.29 -36.95 -28.19
C LEU A 52 11.02 -35.48 -28.53
N PRO A 53 10.22 -35.20 -29.57
CA PRO A 53 10.46 -34.06 -30.45
C PRO A 53 9.68 -32.81 -30.04
N PHE A 54 10.31 -31.67 -30.29
CA PHE A 54 9.70 -30.37 -30.43
C PHE A 54 8.60 -30.40 -31.51
N LEU A 55 7.38 -29.99 -31.14
CA LEU A 55 6.34 -29.62 -32.10
C LEU A 55 6.56 -28.16 -32.51
N VAL A 56 7.09 -27.99 -33.71
CA VAL A 56 7.09 -26.75 -34.48
C VAL A 56 5.76 -26.68 -35.21
N SER A 57 4.97 -25.62 -34.96
CA SER A 57 3.81 -25.29 -35.80
C SER A 57 4.22 -24.21 -36.78
N ALA A 58 4.44 -24.61 -38.03
CA ALA A 58 4.56 -23.71 -39.17
C ALA A 58 3.39 -23.95 -40.11
N ALA A 59 2.81 -22.84 -40.57
CA ALA A 59 1.79 -22.76 -41.60
C ALA A 59 2.29 -23.33 -42.94
N SER A 60 1.38 -23.96 -43.72
CA SER A 60 0.97 -23.51 -45.07
C SER A 60 0.14 -24.56 -45.85
N HIS A 61 -0.61 -24.04 -46.84
CA HIS A 61 -1.27 -24.68 -48.00
C HIS A 61 -2.79 -24.89 -47.90
N THR A 62 -3.61 -23.98 -48.45
CA THR A 62 -3.98 -23.75 -49.87
C THR A 62 -4.75 -24.90 -50.52
N SER A 63 -6.05 -24.68 -50.73
CA SER A 63 -6.85 -25.27 -51.82
C SER A 63 -7.66 -24.16 -52.48
N GLN A 64 -7.44 -23.99 -53.78
CA GLN A 64 -8.07 -23.03 -54.68
C GLN A 64 -9.52 -23.42 -55.02
N SER A 65 -10.39 -22.43 -55.15
CA SER A 65 -11.51 -22.42 -56.10
C SER A 65 -11.83 -20.96 -56.49
N ASP A 66 -12.00 -20.75 -57.79
CA ASP A 66 -11.92 -19.50 -58.57
C ASP A 66 -13.22 -18.64 -58.56
N PRO A 67 -13.31 -17.46 -59.26
CA PRO A 67 -13.67 -16.19 -58.63
C PRO A 67 -15.06 -15.62 -59.01
N SER A 68 -15.54 -14.65 -58.23
CA SER A 68 -16.59 -13.72 -58.69
C SER A 68 -16.39 -12.29 -58.14
N THR A 69 -16.00 -11.40 -59.06
CA THR A 69 -16.35 -9.96 -59.18
C THR A 69 -16.31 -9.05 -57.95
N THR A 70 -15.31 -8.18 -57.92
CA THR A 70 -15.21 -6.91 -57.17
C THR A 70 -16.16 -5.83 -57.72
N PRO A 71 -16.46 -4.81 -56.89
CA PRO A 71 -16.10 -3.46 -57.29
C PRO A 71 -15.31 -2.71 -56.20
N THR A 72 -14.32 -1.96 -56.67
CA THR A 72 -13.36 -1.13 -55.91
C THR A 72 -14.00 0.19 -55.46
N PRO A 73 -13.80 0.67 -54.22
CA PRO A 73 -13.94 2.08 -53.89
C PRO A 73 -12.59 2.81 -53.92
N THR A 74 -12.62 4.01 -54.49
CA THR A 74 -11.53 4.98 -54.63
C THR A 74 -11.01 5.51 -53.27
N PRO A 75 -9.70 5.79 -53.14
CA PRO A 75 -9.15 6.40 -51.94
C PRO A 75 -9.38 7.92 -51.94
N VAL A 76 -10.08 8.43 -50.92
CA VAL A 76 -10.20 9.87 -50.65
C VAL A 76 -9.00 10.29 -49.79
N THR A 77 -8.16 11.16 -50.33
CA THR A 77 -7.11 11.87 -49.60
C THR A 77 -7.75 12.86 -48.62
N SER A 78 -7.47 12.72 -47.32
CA SER A 78 -7.78 13.76 -46.32
C SER A 78 -6.49 14.34 -45.74
N ASP A 79 -6.42 15.66 -45.80
CA ASP A 79 -5.32 16.55 -45.45
C ASP A 79 -5.17 16.68 -43.92
N PRO A 80 -3.98 16.47 -43.32
CA PRO A 80 -3.79 16.50 -41.87
C PRO A 80 -3.70 17.91 -41.26
N ARG A 81 -4.31 18.94 -41.89
CA ARG A 81 -4.30 20.33 -41.38
C ARG A 81 -5.67 20.98 -41.21
N SER A 82 -6.77 20.23 -41.29
CA SER A 82 -8.12 20.79 -41.13
C SER A 82 -8.82 20.49 -39.79
N ALA A 83 -8.12 20.03 -38.74
CA ALA A 83 -8.72 19.72 -37.43
C ALA A 83 -8.42 20.75 -36.32
N VAL A 84 -8.22 22.02 -36.69
CA VAL A 84 -8.11 23.15 -35.74
C VAL A 84 -9.06 24.25 -36.19
N ALA A 85 -10.32 24.16 -35.77
CA ALA A 85 -11.27 25.26 -35.57
C ALA A 85 -12.70 24.71 -35.59
N GLY A 86 -13.21 24.37 -34.42
CA GLY A 86 -14.61 23.96 -34.25
C GLY A 86 -14.96 23.98 -32.78
N ASN A 87 -15.54 25.10 -32.33
CA ASN A 87 -16.02 25.34 -30.98
C ASN A 87 -16.80 24.15 -30.40
N LEU A 88 -16.43 23.69 -29.21
CA LEU A 88 -17.19 22.75 -28.38
C LEU A 88 -17.82 23.49 -27.18
N PRO A 89 -19.02 24.07 -27.30
CA PRO A 89 -19.77 24.56 -26.15
C PRO A 89 -20.66 23.42 -25.64
N PHE A 90 -20.10 22.47 -24.89
CA PHE A 90 -20.93 21.47 -24.19
C PHE A 90 -20.34 20.99 -22.86
N PHE A 91 -19.01 20.95 -22.71
CA PHE A 91 -18.37 20.51 -21.47
C PHE A 91 -18.61 21.43 -20.26
N ASP A 92 -18.98 22.69 -20.46
CA ASP A 92 -19.23 23.64 -19.36
C ASP A 92 -20.60 23.47 -18.68
N ARG A 93 -21.56 22.72 -19.26
CA ARG A 93 -22.96 22.70 -18.79
C ARG A 93 -23.39 21.48 -18.00
N VAL A 94 -22.52 20.48 -17.82
CA VAL A 94 -22.83 19.26 -17.03
C VAL A 94 -22.03 19.21 -15.71
N LEU A 95 -21.00 20.04 -15.56
CA LEU A 95 -20.22 20.16 -14.31
C LEU A 95 -20.81 21.14 -13.28
N PHE A 96 -21.89 21.84 -13.63
CA PHE A 96 -22.60 22.74 -12.71
C PHE A 96 -24.12 22.62 -12.91
N PRO A 97 -24.80 21.66 -12.24
CA PRO A 97 -26.20 21.88 -11.92
C PRO A 97 -26.25 23.04 -10.93
N GLY A 98 -26.96 24.10 -11.31
CA GLY A 98 -27.16 25.27 -10.46
C GLY A 98 -27.74 24.89 -9.10
N SER A 99 -27.24 25.59 -8.08
CA SER A 99 -27.70 25.55 -6.68
C SER A 99 -27.70 24.17 -6.03
N PHE A 100 -26.55 23.80 -5.47
CA PHE A 100 -26.54 23.01 -4.23
C PHE A 100 -27.17 23.88 -3.11
N PRO A 101 -27.99 23.29 -2.20
CA PRO A 101 -28.44 24.02 -1.03
C PRO A 101 -27.21 24.49 -0.24
N PRO A 102 -27.25 25.69 0.38
CA PRO A 102 -26.12 26.17 1.15
C PRO A 102 -25.75 25.14 2.21
N GLU A 103 -24.49 24.71 2.20
CA GLU A 103 -23.88 24.07 3.35
C GLU A 103 -24.20 24.95 4.57
N THR A 104 -24.69 24.32 5.63
CA THR A 104 -24.84 24.97 6.94
C THR A 104 -23.59 25.78 7.24
N PRO A 105 -23.71 27.08 7.59
CA PRO A 105 -22.54 27.90 7.86
C PRO A 105 -21.70 27.25 8.96
N PRO A 106 -20.38 27.51 8.99
CA PRO A 106 -19.55 27.05 10.10
C PRO A 106 -20.20 27.54 11.39
N VAL A 107 -20.48 26.61 12.29
CA VAL A 107 -20.78 26.96 13.67
C VAL A 107 -19.56 27.75 14.15
N GLU A 108 -19.74 29.05 14.38
CA GLU A 108 -18.74 29.84 15.09
C GLU A 108 -18.46 29.11 16.40
N ASP A 109 -17.22 28.69 16.61
CA ASP A 109 -16.78 28.23 17.91
C ASP A 109 -17.13 29.33 18.92
N PRO A 110 -17.96 29.06 19.95
CA PRO A 110 -18.22 30.06 20.96
C PRO A 110 -16.89 30.44 21.59
N ALA A 111 -16.64 31.76 21.67
CA ALA A 111 -15.47 32.31 22.34
C ALA A 111 -15.25 31.61 23.69
N PRO A 112 -14.00 31.26 24.04
CA PRO A 112 -13.73 30.51 25.25
C PRO A 112 -14.29 31.30 26.45
N PRO A 113 -15.10 30.67 27.33
CA PRO A 113 -15.54 31.34 28.55
C PRO A 113 -14.30 31.78 29.33
N ALA A 114 -14.30 33.04 29.74
CA ALA A 114 -13.29 33.62 30.60
C ALA A 114 -13.38 32.98 32.00
N ASP A 115 -12.85 31.76 32.15
CA ASP A 115 -12.47 31.11 33.39
C ASP A 115 -11.82 29.74 33.06
N PHE A 116 -10.62 29.76 32.48
CA PHE A 116 -9.76 28.58 32.39
C PHE A 116 -9.21 28.27 33.78
N ARG A 117 -9.95 27.50 34.57
CA ARG A 117 -9.36 26.74 35.67
C ARG A 117 -8.58 25.57 35.06
N PRO A 118 -7.31 25.34 35.43
CA PRO A 118 -6.55 24.22 34.89
C PRO A 118 -7.32 22.93 35.17
N ALA A 119 -7.54 22.15 34.11
CA ALA A 119 -8.17 20.84 34.20
C ALA A 119 -7.45 20.02 35.28
N SER A 120 -8.19 19.62 36.31
CA SER A 120 -7.72 18.65 37.28
C SER A 120 -7.21 17.41 36.53
N ALA A 121 -5.97 17.03 36.79
CA ALA A 121 -5.34 15.87 36.18
C ALA A 121 -6.27 14.66 36.20
N SER A 122 -6.63 14.17 35.03
CA SER A 122 -7.29 12.88 34.84
C SER A 122 -6.50 11.82 35.61
N PRO A 123 -7.16 10.89 36.33
CA PRO A 123 -6.45 9.85 37.07
C PRO A 123 -5.53 9.07 36.11
N VAL A 124 -4.25 8.97 36.47
CA VAL A 124 -3.26 8.19 35.73
C VAL A 124 -3.76 6.75 35.74
N ARG A 125 -4.24 6.25 34.59
CA ARG A 125 -4.63 4.86 34.43
C ARG A 125 -3.38 4.00 34.68
N GLU A 126 -3.44 3.12 35.69
CA GLU A 126 -2.37 2.16 35.92
C GLU A 126 -2.30 1.18 34.75
N GLU A 127 -1.10 0.98 34.23
CA GLU A 127 -0.83 0.01 33.17
C GLU A 127 -1.00 -1.40 33.71
N THR A 128 -1.78 -2.20 32.98
CA THR A 128 -1.94 -3.63 33.25
C THR A 128 -0.62 -4.37 33.01
N GLU A 129 -0.47 -5.56 33.60
CA GLU A 129 0.74 -6.37 33.40
C GLU A 129 0.94 -6.73 31.92
N THR A 130 -0.14 -7.02 31.19
CA THR A 130 -0.11 -7.28 29.75
C THR A 130 0.36 -6.08 28.95
N GLU A 131 -0.07 -4.86 29.32
CA GLU A 131 0.40 -3.63 28.66
C GLU A 131 1.89 -3.39 28.92
N ARG A 132 2.37 -3.64 30.15
CA ARG A 132 3.80 -3.52 30.49
C ARG A 132 4.65 -4.52 29.70
N GLU A 133 4.17 -5.76 29.60
CA GLU A 133 4.84 -6.81 28.83
C GLU A 133 4.86 -6.47 27.34
N ALA A 134 3.75 -6.00 26.77
CA ALA A 134 3.70 -5.55 25.38
C ALA A 134 4.69 -4.40 25.12
N TRP A 135 4.79 -3.43 26.03
CA TRP A 135 5.79 -2.36 25.95
C TRP A 135 7.22 -2.87 26.06
N ARG A 136 7.49 -3.85 26.92
CA ARG A 136 8.80 -4.48 27.04
C ARG A 136 9.20 -5.16 25.73
N LEU A 137 8.29 -5.90 25.11
CA LEU A 137 8.52 -6.56 23.82
C LEU A 137 8.70 -5.54 22.69
N LEU A 138 7.87 -4.50 22.62
CA LEU A 138 8.00 -3.44 21.62
C LEU A 138 9.35 -2.70 21.71
N ARG A 139 9.82 -2.40 22.93
CA ARG A 139 11.12 -1.76 23.15
C ARG A 139 12.30 -2.65 22.77
N ARG A 140 12.17 -3.98 22.94
CA ARG A 140 13.20 -4.93 22.48
C ARG A 140 13.30 -5.00 20.97
N ALA A 141 12.19 -4.82 20.27
CA ALA A 141 12.15 -4.81 18.81
C ALA A 141 12.78 -3.54 18.20
N VAL A 142 13.12 -2.51 18.99
CA VAL A 142 13.68 -1.25 18.48
C VAL A 142 15.05 -1.48 17.83
N VAL A 143 15.19 -0.95 16.63
CA VAL A 143 16.43 -0.96 15.85
C VAL A 143 17.10 0.41 15.98
N SER A 144 18.40 0.41 16.26
CA SER A 144 19.21 1.63 16.34
C SER A 144 20.22 1.72 15.20
N TYR A 145 20.31 2.88 14.57
CA TYR A 145 21.31 3.24 13.57
C TYR A 145 22.11 4.43 14.10
N CYS A 146 23.44 4.31 14.15
CA CYS A 146 24.33 5.31 14.74
C CYS A 146 24.03 5.67 16.20
N GLY A 147 23.40 4.77 16.95
CA GLY A 147 22.93 5.03 18.32
C GLY A 147 21.60 5.78 18.42
N GLU A 148 20.97 6.12 17.29
CA GLU A 148 19.63 6.71 17.25
C GLU A 148 18.59 5.63 16.92
N PRO A 149 17.40 5.62 17.57
CA PRO A 149 16.35 4.67 17.23
C PRO A 149 15.74 5.03 15.88
N VAL A 150 15.59 4.05 14.99
CA VAL A 150 15.16 4.27 13.59
C VAL A 150 14.00 3.39 13.13
N GLY A 151 13.49 2.50 13.98
CA GLY A 151 12.38 1.63 13.63
C GLY A 151 12.22 0.45 14.59
N THR A 152 11.36 -0.49 14.23
CA THR A 152 11.21 -1.78 14.92
C THR A 152 11.33 -2.93 13.92
N VAL A 153 12.01 -4.03 14.30
CA VAL A 153 12.06 -5.25 13.48
C VAL A 153 10.66 -5.85 13.29
N ALA A 154 10.44 -6.55 12.18
CA ALA A 154 9.17 -7.23 11.90
C ALA A 154 8.88 -8.39 12.85
N ALA A 155 9.90 -9.19 13.20
CA ALA A 155 9.75 -10.23 14.22
C ALA A 155 11.03 -10.46 15.02
N GLU A 156 10.87 -10.74 16.31
CA GLU A 156 11.91 -11.26 17.19
C GLU A 156 11.53 -12.71 17.53
N ASP A 157 11.93 -13.66 16.69
CA ASP A 157 11.68 -15.09 16.89
C ASP A 157 12.97 -15.80 17.33
N PRO A 158 13.10 -16.20 18.61
CA PRO A 158 14.27 -16.88 19.13
C PRO A 158 14.47 -18.29 18.56
N GLU A 159 13.42 -18.91 18.03
CA GLU A 159 13.44 -20.29 17.53
C GLU A 159 13.67 -20.37 16.01
N CYS A 160 13.58 -19.24 15.31
CA CYS A 160 13.76 -19.18 13.87
C CYS A 160 15.26 -19.12 13.48
N THR A 161 15.78 -20.23 12.97
CA THR A 161 17.17 -20.32 12.45
C THR A 161 17.38 -19.62 11.11
N GLU A 162 16.31 -19.30 10.36
CA GLU A 162 16.36 -18.60 9.07
C GLU A 162 15.51 -17.33 9.12
N MET A 163 16.10 -16.20 9.53
CA MET A 163 15.36 -14.94 9.74
C MET A 163 14.84 -14.28 8.45
N LEU A 164 15.03 -14.88 7.27
CA LEU A 164 14.64 -14.36 5.94
C LEU A 164 14.75 -12.82 5.84
N ASN A 165 13.62 -12.14 5.83
CA ASN A 165 13.48 -10.68 5.87
C ASN A 165 12.79 -10.19 7.16
N TYR A 166 12.44 -11.07 8.09
CA TYR A 166 11.76 -10.70 9.33
C TYR A 166 12.66 -9.95 10.33
N ASP A 167 13.98 -9.94 10.09
CA ASP A 167 14.98 -9.12 10.78
C ASP A 167 15.03 -7.66 10.29
N GLN A 168 14.22 -7.30 9.29
CA GLN A 168 14.19 -5.95 8.70
C GLN A 168 13.11 -5.07 9.32
N VAL A 169 13.26 -3.75 9.13
CA VAL A 169 12.24 -2.74 9.47
C VAL A 169 11.36 -2.51 8.25
N PHE A 170 10.13 -2.99 8.27
CA PHE A 170 9.14 -2.72 7.21
C PHE A 170 8.40 -1.42 7.46
N ILE A 171 8.10 -0.69 6.38
CA ILE A 171 7.36 0.57 6.51
C ILE A 171 5.97 0.35 7.07
N ARG A 172 5.23 -0.64 6.54
CA ARG A 172 3.86 -0.96 6.99
C ARG A 172 3.83 -1.48 8.43
N ASP A 173 4.81 -2.29 8.84
CA ASP A 173 4.87 -2.89 10.19
C ASP A 173 5.25 -1.85 11.24
N PHE A 174 6.04 -0.84 10.87
CA PHE A 174 6.41 0.23 11.77
C PHE A 174 5.27 1.22 12.05
N VAL A 175 4.24 1.33 11.19
CA VAL A 175 3.11 2.27 11.42
C VAL A 175 2.44 2.10 12.79
N PRO A 176 1.98 0.90 13.22
CA PRO A 176 1.40 0.74 14.56
C PRO A 176 2.41 1.02 15.68
N SER A 177 3.67 0.59 15.54
CA SER A 177 4.74 0.90 16.50
C SER A 177 4.93 2.42 16.65
N ALA A 178 5.00 3.13 15.53
CA ALA A 178 5.17 4.57 15.48
C ALA A 178 4.01 5.30 16.18
N LEU A 179 2.77 4.88 15.92
CA LEU A 179 1.59 5.43 16.60
C LEU A 179 1.66 5.19 18.12
N ALA A 180 2.08 4.00 18.57
CA ALA A 180 2.25 3.70 19.99
C ALA A 180 3.31 4.61 20.65
N PHE A 181 4.47 4.78 20.02
CA PHE A 181 5.54 5.67 20.52
C PHE A 181 5.10 7.15 20.53
N LEU A 182 4.42 7.62 19.47
CA LEU A 182 3.87 8.97 19.41
C LEU A 182 2.88 9.24 20.54
N MET A 183 1.99 8.30 20.84
CA MET A 183 1.02 8.42 21.94
C MET A 183 1.69 8.44 23.33
N ARG A 184 2.93 7.95 23.46
CA ARG A 184 3.75 8.07 24.67
C ARG A 184 4.62 9.32 24.73
N GLY A 185 4.65 10.12 23.67
CA GLY A 185 5.56 11.25 23.54
C GLY A 185 7.00 10.85 23.22
N GLU A 186 7.27 9.58 22.90
CA GLU A 186 8.58 9.10 22.44
C GLU A 186 8.70 9.35 20.91
N THR A 187 8.90 10.61 20.52
CA THR A 187 8.73 11.04 19.12
C THR A 187 9.97 10.85 18.23
N GLU A 188 11.15 10.73 18.83
CA GLU A 188 12.44 10.70 18.12
C GLU A 188 12.54 9.52 17.15
N ILE A 189 12.13 8.32 17.57
CA ILE A 189 12.15 7.11 16.73
C ILE A 189 11.36 7.30 15.43
N VAL A 190 10.22 7.99 15.50
CA VAL A 190 9.36 8.23 14.32
C VAL A 190 9.95 9.30 13.42
N ARG A 191 10.49 10.37 14.02
CA ARG A 191 11.19 11.41 13.27
C ARG A 191 12.38 10.84 12.49
N ASN A 192 13.19 10.01 13.14
CA ASN A 192 14.37 9.40 12.55
C ASN A 192 13.98 8.40 11.46
N PHE A 193 12.99 7.54 11.71
CA PHE A 193 12.42 6.65 10.71
C PHE A 193 12.02 7.43 9.44
N LEU A 194 11.21 8.48 9.58
CA LEU A 194 10.71 9.27 8.44
C LEU A 194 11.85 9.88 7.61
N LEU A 195 12.88 10.42 8.27
CA LEU A 195 14.03 11.05 7.62
C LEU A 195 14.97 10.05 6.97
N HIS A 196 15.24 8.91 7.62
CA HIS A 196 16.10 7.88 7.04
C HIS A 196 15.42 7.17 5.87
N THR A 197 14.13 6.84 5.96
CA THR A 197 13.42 6.26 4.80
C THR A 197 13.31 7.25 3.64
N LEU A 198 13.17 8.55 3.92
CA LEU A 198 13.23 9.59 2.90
C LEU A 198 14.62 9.67 2.25
N GLN A 199 15.69 9.51 3.03
CA GLN A 199 17.04 9.41 2.47
C GLN A 199 17.16 8.20 1.53
N LEU A 200 16.61 7.04 1.91
CA LEU A 200 16.59 5.85 1.06
C LEU A 200 15.81 6.09 -0.24
N GLN A 201 14.72 6.87 -0.21
CA GLN A 201 14.01 7.26 -1.44
C GLN A 201 14.92 7.94 -2.47
N SER A 202 15.94 8.69 -2.04
CA SER A 202 16.86 9.38 -2.96
C SER A 202 17.92 8.47 -3.59
N TRP A 203 18.02 7.21 -3.17
CA TRP A 203 19.00 6.27 -3.70
C TRP A 203 18.73 5.93 -5.17
N GLU A 204 19.81 5.64 -5.89
CA GLU A 204 19.73 5.11 -7.24
C GLU A 204 19.19 3.68 -7.16
N LYS A 205 18.02 3.47 -7.74
CA LYS A 205 17.32 2.19 -7.76
C LYS A 205 17.55 1.58 -9.13
N THR A 206 18.16 0.40 -9.19
CA THR A 206 18.34 -0.34 -10.43
C THR A 206 17.93 -1.79 -10.20
N VAL A 207 16.96 -2.24 -10.98
CA VAL A 207 16.59 -3.66 -11.08
C VAL A 207 17.03 -4.10 -12.47
N ASP A 208 18.11 -4.87 -12.51
CA ASP A 208 18.78 -5.28 -13.75
C ASP A 208 19.14 -4.06 -14.63
N CYS A 209 18.37 -3.80 -15.69
CA CYS A 209 18.58 -2.69 -16.63
C CYS A 209 17.49 -1.60 -16.55
N TYR A 210 16.66 -1.60 -15.50
CA TYR A 210 15.54 -0.69 -15.32
C TYR A 210 15.65 0.08 -14.00
N SER A 211 15.34 1.38 -14.03
CA SER A 211 15.27 2.20 -12.83
C SER A 211 13.82 2.49 -12.47
N PRO A 212 13.33 2.02 -11.31
CA PRO A 212 12.02 2.39 -10.80
C PRO A 212 11.86 3.90 -10.63
N GLY A 213 10.60 4.32 -10.54
CA GLY A 213 10.25 5.72 -10.32
C GLY A 213 10.95 6.34 -9.10
N GLN A 214 11.41 7.58 -9.22
CA GLN A 214 12.21 8.24 -8.18
C GLN A 214 11.49 8.32 -6.82
N GLY A 215 10.16 8.44 -6.83
CA GLY A 215 9.35 8.49 -5.62
C GLY A 215 9.13 7.16 -4.89
N LEU A 216 9.63 6.04 -5.41
CA LEU A 216 9.40 4.73 -4.81
C LEU A 216 10.04 4.68 -3.41
N MET A 217 9.25 4.34 -2.40
CA MET A 217 9.72 4.05 -1.06
C MET A 217 10.12 2.57 -0.95
N PRO A 218 11.12 2.21 -0.13
CA PRO A 218 11.46 0.81 0.09
C PRO A 218 10.33 0.08 0.83
N ALA A 219 10.22 -1.23 0.64
CA ALA A 219 9.34 -2.09 1.44
C ALA A 219 9.87 -2.16 2.88
N SER A 220 11.18 -2.38 2.98
CA SER A 220 11.90 -2.56 4.24
C SER A 220 13.34 -2.07 4.11
N PHE A 221 14.02 -1.99 5.24
CA PHE A 221 15.47 -1.82 5.28
C PHE A 221 16.07 -2.55 6.48
N LYS A 222 17.36 -2.86 6.41
CA LYS A 222 18.13 -3.37 7.56
C LYS A 222 19.44 -2.63 7.74
N ILE A 223 20.02 -2.78 8.91
CA ILE A 223 21.33 -2.21 9.22
C ILE A 223 22.38 -3.29 8.98
N ARG A 224 23.38 -2.96 8.15
CA ARG A 224 24.55 -3.81 7.93
C ARG A 224 25.77 -3.15 8.56
N THR A 225 26.50 -3.94 9.31
CA THR A 225 27.75 -3.54 9.94
C THR A 225 28.91 -4.05 9.09
N ILE A 226 29.73 -3.13 8.59
CA ILE A 226 30.93 -3.45 7.81
C ILE A 226 32.15 -3.15 8.68
N PRO A 227 33.04 -4.13 8.94
CA PRO A 227 34.27 -3.86 9.66
C PRO A 227 35.21 -2.98 8.81
N LEU A 228 35.78 -1.95 9.44
CA LEU A 228 36.70 -1.01 8.81
C LEU A 228 38.16 -1.47 8.90
N ASP A 229 38.46 -2.43 9.76
CA ASP A 229 39.77 -3.02 9.97
C ASP A 229 39.68 -4.55 10.12
N GLU A 230 40.82 -5.24 9.95
CA GLU A 230 40.90 -6.70 10.11
C GLU A 230 40.73 -7.16 11.56
N ASN A 231 40.79 -6.23 12.53
CA ASN A 231 40.69 -6.50 13.97
C ASN A 231 39.26 -6.36 14.51
N ASN A 232 38.28 -5.95 13.68
CA ASN A 232 36.90 -5.64 14.06
C ASN A 232 36.77 -4.57 15.19
N GLU A 233 37.74 -3.67 15.35
CA GLU A 233 37.71 -2.64 16.40
C GLU A 233 36.97 -1.37 15.97
N ALA A 234 36.84 -1.16 14.66
CA ALA A 234 36.03 -0.10 14.07
C ALA A 234 35.06 -0.69 13.05
N PHE A 235 33.81 -0.22 13.10
CA PHE A 235 32.78 -0.64 12.17
C PHE A 235 32.02 0.55 11.62
N GLU A 236 31.42 0.32 10.46
CA GLU A 236 30.61 1.26 9.74
C GLU A 236 29.21 0.69 9.58
N GLU A 237 28.20 1.43 10.03
CA GLU A 237 26.81 1.06 9.85
C GLU A 237 26.29 1.65 8.54
N ILE A 238 25.59 0.84 7.76
CA ILE A 238 24.95 1.21 6.50
C ILE A 238 23.50 0.72 6.51
N LEU A 239 22.59 1.59 6.07
CA LEU A 239 21.21 1.22 5.77
C LEU A 239 21.15 0.51 4.42
N ASP A 240 20.64 -0.73 4.42
CA ASP A 240 20.48 -1.58 3.24
C ASP A 240 18.97 -1.71 2.93
N PRO A 241 18.43 -0.92 1.97
CA PRO A 241 17.02 -0.95 1.61
C PRO A 241 16.66 -2.15 0.71
N ASP A 242 15.41 -2.59 0.77
CA ASP A 242 14.79 -3.48 -0.22
C ASP A 242 13.61 -2.74 -0.88
N PHE A 243 13.72 -2.40 -2.16
CA PHE A 243 12.64 -1.78 -2.94
C PHE A 243 11.73 -2.80 -3.64
N GLY A 244 11.90 -4.08 -3.34
CA GLY A 244 11.18 -5.19 -3.99
C GLY A 244 12.08 -6.02 -4.90
N GLU A 245 13.32 -5.63 -5.15
CA GLU A 245 14.28 -6.39 -5.95
C GLU A 245 14.72 -7.70 -5.29
N SER A 246 14.73 -7.72 -3.95
CA SER A 246 15.05 -8.89 -3.14
C SER A 246 13.79 -9.60 -2.63
N ALA A 247 12.62 -8.97 -2.76
CA ALA A 247 11.34 -9.53 -2.36
C ALA A 247 10.99 -10.79 -3.18
N ILE A 248 10.38 -11.77 -2.52
CA ILE A 248 9.88 -12.99 -3.16
C ILE A 248 8.83 -12.58 -4.21
N GLY A 249 9.08 -12.92 -5.47
CA GLY A 249 8.18 -12.56 -6.58
C GLY A 249 8.39 -11.15 -7.15
N ARG A 250 9.41 -10.41 -6.68
CA ARG A 250 9.76 -9.05 -7.12
C ARG A 250 8.60 -8.05 -7.04
N VAL A 251 7.90 -8.10 -5.92
CA VAL A 251 6.66 -7.35 -5.68
C VAL A 251 6.97 -5.90 -5.34
N ALA A 252 6.26 -4.97 -5.98
CA ALA A 252 6.43 -3.54 -5.74
C ALA A 252 5.64 -3.05 -4.50
N PRO A 253 6.28 -2.39 -3.52
CA PRO A 253 5.65 -1.95 -2.28
C PRO A 253 4.90 -0.62 -2.44
N VAL A 254 3.80 -0.62 -3.20
CA VAL A 254 3.04 0.60 -3.51
C VAL A 254 2.48 1.27 -2.25
N ASP A 255 2.04 0.47 -1.28
CA ASP A 255 1.51 0.93 0.00
C ASP A 255 2.52 1.72 0.84
N SER A 256 3.81 1.44 0.70
CA SER A 256 4.87 2.01 1.55
C SER A 256 5.01 3.53 1.41
N GLY A 257 4.88 4.05 0.17
CA GLY A 257 4.84 5.50 -0.07
C GLY A 257 3.59 6.17 0.52
N LEU A 258 2.46 5.48 0.44
CA LEU A 258 1.18 5.97 0.96
C LEU A 258 1.21 6.04 2.49
N TRP A 259 1.70 4.97 3.14
CA TRP A 259 1.89 4.92 4.58
C TRP A 259 2.88 5.95 5.09
N TRP A 260 3.98 6.20 4.37
CA TRP A 260 4.95 7.23 4.76
C TRP A 260 4.32 8.63 4.81
N ILE A 261 3.50 9.00 3.82
CA ILE A 261 2.78 10.28 3.82
C ILE A 261 1.77 10.36 4.99
N ILE A 262 1.04 9.27 5.23
CA ILE A 262 0.06 9.18 6.33
C ILE A 262 0.76 9.33 7.69
N LEU A 263 1.89 8.64 7.87
CA LEU A 263 2.67 8.66 9.11
C LEU A 263 3.32 10.03 9.36
N LEU A 264 3.84 10.69 8.32
CA LEU A 264 4.35 12.06 8.42
C LEU A 264 3.26 13.01 8.94
N ARG A 265 2.04 12.92 8.40
CA ARG A 265 0.92 13.71 8.90
C ARG A 265 0.62 13.39 10.36
N ALA A 266 0.58 12.11 10.73
CA ALA A 266 0.31 11.70 12.11
C ALA A 266 1.36 12.26 13.07
N TYR A 267 2.65 12.19 12.71
CA TYR A 267 3.74 12.81 13.46
C TYR A 267 3.48 14.31 13.67
N CYS A 268 3.26 15.08 12.61
CA CYS A 268 3.05 16.53 12.73
C CYS A 268 1.83 16.88 13.60
N LYS A 269 0.73 16.12 13.45
CA LYS A 269 -0.51 16.36 14.20
C LYS A 269 -0.38 16.03 15.69
N ILE A 270 0.31 14.95 16.03
CA ILE A 270 0.45 14.50 17.43
C ILE A 270 1.52 15.33 18.16
N THR A 271 2.63 15.64 17.51
CA THR A 271 3.75 16.38 18.12
C THR A 271 3.56 17.89 18.10
N GLY A 272 2.77 18.42 17.15
CA GLY A 272 2.68 19.85 16.86
C GLY A 272 3.91 20.40 16.10
N ASP A 273 4.89 19.56 15.77
CA ASP A 273 6.09 19.95 15.02
C ASP A 273 5.82 19.95 13.51
N TYR A 274 5.32 21.08 13.00
CA TYR A 274 5.13 21.29 11.56
C TYR A 274 6.42 21.66 10.82
N SER A 275 7.53 21.90 11.54
CA SER A 275 8.80 22.25 10.89
C SER A 275 9.36 21.09 10.06
N LEU A 276 9.08 19.84 10.48
CA LEU A 276 9.49 18.65 9.75
C LEU A 276 8.87 18.59 8.35
N GLN A 277 7.56 18.77 8.23
CA GLN A 277 6.87 18.73 6.93
C GLN A 277 7.30 19.87 6.00
N GLU A 278 7.72 21.02 6.53
CA GLU A 278 8.12 22.19 5.75
C GLU A 278 9.53 22.08 5.15
N ARG A 279 10.35 21.11 5.60
CA ARG A 279 11.69 20.91 5.05
C ARG A 279 11.63 20.63 3.55
N VAL A 280 12.63 21.13 2.83
CA VAL A 280 12.71 21.02 1.36
C VAL A 280 12.82 19.57 0.90
N ASP A 281 13.59 18.74 1.59
CA ASP A 281 13.73 17.31 1.31
C ASP A 281 12.41 16.57 1.50
N VAL A 282 11.71 16.83 2.62
CA VAL A 282 10.39 16.24 2.92
C VAL A 282 9.34 16.67 1.90
N GLN A 283 9.25 17.96 1.57
CA GLN A 283 8.35 18.46 0.52
C GLN A 283 8.66 17.83 -0.84
N THR A 284 9.93 17.61 -1.15
CA THR A 284 10.34 16.94 -2.39
C THR A 284 9.93 15.47 -2.39
N GLY A 285 10.12 14.77 -1.27
CA GLY A 285 9.72 13.36 -1.13
C GLY A 285 8.22 13.15 -1.31
N ILE A 286 7.39 14.00 -0.68
CA ILE A 286 5.92 13.98 -0.88
C ILE A 286 5.59 14.15 -2.37
N LYS A 287 6.19 15.15 -3.03
CA LYS A 287 5.95 15.42 -4.46
C LYS A 287 6.35 14.25 -5.34
N LEU A 288 7.49 13.60 -5.07
CA LEU A 288 7.95 12.44 -5.84
C LEU A 288 7.01 11.24 -5.71
N ILE A 289 6.52 10.94 -4.50
CA ILE A 289 5.52 9.87 -4.28
C ILE A 289 4.26 10.18 -5.07
N LEU A 290 3.74 11.39 -4.95
CA LEU A 290 2.51 11.81 -5.63
C LEU A 290 2.66 11.84 -7.14
N SER A 291 3.84 12.23 -7.66
CA SER A 291 4.13 12.17 -9.08
C SER A 291 4.00 10.76 -9.62
N LEU A 292 4.43 9.73 -8.87
CA LEU A 292 4.21 8.34 -9.28
C LEU A 292 2.74 7.95 -9.28
N CYS A 293 2.00 8.30 -8.22
CA CYS A 293 0.58 7.93 -8.10
C CYS A 293 -0.35 8.71 -9.04
N LEU A 294 0.02 9.93 -9.44
CA LEU A 294 -0.77 10.82 -10.29
C LEU A 294 -0.26 10.87 -11.73
N SER A 295 0.76 10.07 -12.08
CA SER A 295 1.28 10.00 -13.44
C SER A 295 0.17 9.62 -14.42
N ASP A 296 0.17 10.27 -15.58
CA ASP A 296 -0.70 9.90 -16.68
C ASP A 296 -0.35 8.49 -17.18
N GLY A 297 -1.37 7.71 -17.50
CA GLY A 297 -1.24 6.35 -18.00
C GLY A 297 -2.34 6.05 -19.02
N PHE A 298 -2.42 4.79 -19.44
CA PHE A 298 -3.50 4.30 -20.31
C PHE A 298 -4.77 3.94 -19.54
N ASP A 299 -4.70 3.96 -18.21
CA ASP A 299 -5.84 3.66 -17.36
C ASP A 299 -6.87 4.79 -17.42
N MET A 300 -8.13 4.41 -17.59
CA MET A 300 -9.27 5.33 -17.70
C MET A 300 -9.96 5.55 -16.34
N PHE A 301 -9.56 4.79 -15.32
CA PHE A 301 -10.13 4.90 -13.97
C PHE A 301 -9.37 5.92 -13.11
N PRO A 302 -10.03 6.59 -12.16
CA PRO A 302 -9.34 7.47 -11.21
C PRO A 302 -8.56 6.69 -10.14
N THR A 303 -8.77 5.38 -10.04
CA THR A 303 -8.07 4.46 -9.14
C THR A 303 -6.60 4.30 -9.54
N LEU A 304 -5.78 3.82 -8.61
CA LEU A 304 -4.38 3.49 -8.86
C LEU A 304 -4.29 2.04 -9.36
N LEU A 305 -3.78 1.86 -10.58
CA LEU A 305 -3.49 0.56 -11.16
C LEU A 305 -2.23 -0.05 -10.52
N VAL A 306 -2.35 -1.28 -10.04
CA VAL A 306 -1.24 -2.00 -9.39
C VAL A 306 -1.16 -3.45 -9.82
N THR A 307 0.02 -4.05 -9.65
CA THR A 307 0.22 -5.50 -9.79
C THR A 307 -0.31 -6.24 -8.55
N ASP A 308 -0.41 -7.56 -8.67
CA ASP A 308 -0.71 -8.43 -7.53
C ASP A 308 0.40 -8.30 -6.46
N GLY A 309 0.06 -8.55 -5.20
CA GLY A 309 1.01 -8.44 -4.09
C GLY A 309 1.36 -7.01 -3.64
N SER A 310 0.79 -5.95 -4.21
CA SER A 310 1.32 -4.58 -4.06
C SER A 310 1.05 -3.87 -2.72
N CYS A 311 0.48 -4.57 -1.72
CA CYS A 311 0.05 -4.00 -0.45
C CYS A 311 0.38 -4.94 0.72
N MET A 312 -0.31 -4.84 1.87
CA MET A 312 -0.12 -5.76 3.02
C MET A 312 -0.08 -7.22 2.58
N ILE A 313 -0.98 -7.58 1.66
CA ILE A 313 -0.96 -8.86 0.95
C ILE A 313 0.16 -8.80 -0.08
N ASP A 314 1.34 -9.32 0.27
CA ASP A 314 2.58 -9.26 -0.53
C ASP A 314 2.80 -10.47 -1.45
N ARG A 315 1.74 -11.24 -1.71
CA ARG A 315 1.76 -12.45 -2.54
C ARG A 315 0.58 -12.46 -3.49
N ARG A 316 0.65 -13.32 -4.51
CA ARG A 316 -0.40 -13.44 -5.52
C ARG A 316 -1.72 -13.91 -4.89
N MET A 317 -2.71 -13.03 -4.87
CA MET A 317 -4.02 -13.24 -4.24
C MET A 317 -5.19 -12.78 -5.10
N GLY A 318 -4.94 -12.45 -6.38
CA GLY A 318 -5.94 -11.92 -7.30
C GLY A 318 -6.27 -10.46 -7.03
N ILE A 319 -5.35 -9.71 -6.41
CA ILE A 319 -5.56 -8.30 -6.02
C ILE A 319 -4.87 -7.32 -6.98
N HIS A 320 -4.46 -7.77 -8.17
CA HIS A 320 -4.00 -6.89 -9.25
C HIS A 320 -5.16 -6.03 -9.77
N GLY A 321 -4.86 -4.93 -10.46
CA GLY A 321 -5.89 -4.00 -10.93
C GLY A 321 -6.08 -2.86 -9.94
N HIS A 322 -7.23 -2.82 -9.26
CA HIS A 322 -7.64 -1.69 -8.42
C HIS A 322 -8.10 -2.14 -7.02
N PRO A 323 -7.23 -2.79 -6.22
CA PRO A 323 -7.61 -3.33 -4.92
C PRO A 323 -7.98 -2.21 -3.94
N LEU A 324 -9.08 -2.39 -3.21
CA LEU A 324 -9.65 -1.40 -2.29
C LEU A 324 -8.65 -0.87 -1.27
N GLU A 325 -7.78 -1.73 -0.74
CA GLU A 325 -6.74 -1.33 0.21
C GLU A 325 -5.85 -0.21 -0.33
N ILE A 326 -5.33 -0.37 -1.55
CA ILE A 326 -4.53 0.66 -2.21
C ILE A 326 -5.37 1.92 -2.45
N GLN A 327 -6.63 1.78 -2.87
CA GLN A 327 -7.48 2.93 -3.16
C GLN A 327 -7.80 3.76 -1.90
N ALA A 328 -8.06 3.09 -0.78
CA ALA A 328 -8.30 3.72 0.52
C ALA A 328 -7.05 4.44 1.04
N LEU A 329 -5.88 3.79 0.95
CA LEU A 329 -4.60 4.39 1.32
C LEU A 329 -4.24 5.57 0.41
N PHE A 330 -4.49 5.45 -0.89
CA PHE A 330 -4.22 6.49 -1.87
C PHE A 330 -5.07 7.73 -1.61
N TYR A 331 -6.38 7.54 -1.38
CA TYR A 331 -7.28 8.62 -1.00
C TYR A 331 -6.80 9.34 0.27
N SER A 332 -6.42 8.57 1.30
CA SER A 332 -5.89 9.11 2.57
C SER A 332 -4.60 9.89 2.35
N ALA A 333 -3.65 9.35 1.58
CA ALA A 333 -2.38 10.01 1.28
C ALA A 333 -2.58 11.31 0.48
N LEU A 334 -3.54 11.35 -0.46
CA LEU A 334 -3.92 12.58 -1.18
C LEU A 334 -4.49 13.65 -0.24
N ARG A 335 -5.38 13.26 0.69
CA ARG A 335 -5.91 14.18 1.71
C ARG A 335 -4.79 14.73 2.60
N CYS A 336 -3.90 13.85 3.08
CA CYS A 336 -2.75 14.24 3.89
C CYS A 336 -1.85 15.22 3.14
N SER A 337 -1.54 14.91 1.88
CA SER A 337 -0.68 15.74 1.04
C SER A 337 -1.26 17.12 0.78
N ARG A 338 -2.58 17.21 0.57
CA ARG A 338 -3.27 18.50 0.41
C ARG A 338 -3.09 19.42 1.62
N GLU A 339 -3.02 18.86 2.82
CA GLU A 339 -2.80 19.62 4.07
C GLU A 339 -1.32 20.01 4.26
N MET A 340 -0.37 19.19 3.80
CA MET A 340 1.05 19.34 4.11
C MET A 340 1.87 20.06 3.02
N ILE A 341 1.40 20.07 1.76
CA ILE A 341 2.14 20.71 0.66
C ILE A 341 2.10 22.23 0.80
N VAL A 342 3.29 22.84 0.84
CA VAL A 342 3.43 24.29 0.87
C VAL A 342 2.98 24.88 -0.47
N MET A 343 2.07 25.85 -0.41
CA MET A 343 1.56 26.52 -1.60
C MET A 343 2.60 27.50 -2.17
N ASN A 344 3.04 27.25 -3.40
CA ASN A 344 3.90 28.12 -4.20
C ASN A 344 3.60 27.92 -5.69
N GLU A 345 4.17 28.73 -6.57
CA GLU A 345 3.90 28.63 -8.03
C GLU A 345 4.17 27.22 -8.58
N GLY A 346 5.19 26.52 -8.07
CA GLY A 346 5.54 25.16 -8.48
C GLY A 346 4.58 24.07 -7.98
N SER A 347 3.86 24.28 -6.87
CA SER A 347 2.94 23.29 -6.30
C SER A 347 1.47 23.49 -6.70
N LYS A 348 1.10 24.63 -7.30
CA LYS A 348 -0.28 24.91 -7.73
C LYS A 348 -0.87 23.83 -8.64
N HIS A 349 -0.10 23.37 -9.63
CA HIS A 349 -0.56 22.33 -10.55
C HIS A 349 -0.83 21.01 -9.81
N LEU A 350 0.10 20.60 -8.95
CA LEU A 350 -0.01 19.39 -8.14
C LEU A 350 -1.23 19.46 -7.20
N LEU A 351 -1.46 20.58 -6.52
CA LEU A 351 -2.62 20.77 -5.65
C LEU A 351 -3.95 20.68 -6.42
N ARG A 352 -4.02 21.21 -7.65
CA ARG A 352 -5.19 21.03 -8.52
C ARG A 352 -5.38 19.56 -8.91
N ALA A 353 -4.31 18.88 -9.29
CA ALA A 353 -4.35 17.45 -9.64
C ALA A 353 -4.83 16.60 -8.45
N ILE A 354 -4.34 16.88 -7.22
CA ILE A 354 -4.80 16.24 -5.99
C ILE A 354 -6.29 16.47 -5.78
N ASN A 355 -6.78 17.70 -5.88
CA ASN A 355 -8.20 18.01 -5.67
C ASN A 355 -9.09 17.33 -6.71
N ASN A 356 -8.72 17.37 -7.99
CA ASN A 356 -9.47 16.71 -9.05
C ASN A 356 -9.51 15.19 -8.83
N ARG A 357 -8.37 14.59 -8.46
CA ARG A 357 -8.28 13.15 -8.19
C ARG A 357 -9.08 12.74 -6.95
N LEU A 358 -9.07 13.53 -5.87
CA LEU A 358 -9.87 13.28 -4.67
C LEU A 358 -11.37 13.24 -4.99
N SER A 359 -11.86 14.19 -5.80
CA SER A 359 -13.26 14.22 -6.22
C SER A 359 -13.62 13.00 -7.09
N ALA A 360 -12.81 12.69 -8.09
CA ALA A 360 -13.07 11.55 -8.99
C ALA A 360 -12.99 10.20 -8.26
N LEU A 361 -11.98 10.01 -7.39
CA LEU A 361 -11.78 8.77 -6.64
C LEU A 361 -12.89 8.55 -5.61
N SER A 362 -13.30 9.59 -4.88
CA SER A 362 -14.38 9.46 -3.90
C SER A 362 -15.72 9.11 -4.56
N PHE A 363 -16.06 9.75 -5.68
CA PHE A 363 -17.24 9.36 -6.46
C PHE A 363 -17.14 7.90 -6.93
N HIS A 364 -16.02 7.52 -7.53
CA HIS A 364 -15.83 6.19 -8.11
C HIS A 364 -15.93 5.07 -7.05
N ILE A 365 -15.26 5.21 -5.90
CA ILE A 365 -15.32 4.21 -4.83
C ILE A 365 -16.72 4.14 -4.21
N ARG A 366 -17.34 5.29 -3.90
CA ARG A 366 -18.67 5.31 -3.25
C ARG A 366 -19.76 4.72 -4.12
N GLU A 367 -19.69 4.94 -5.44
CA GLU A 367 -20.72 4.49 -6.38
C GLU A 367 -20.51 3.04 -6.83
N TYR A 368 -19.27 2.69 -7.20
CA TYR A 368 -19.02 1.43 -7.92
C TYR A 368 -18.40 0.33 -7.06
N TYR A 369 -17.82 0.66 -5.90
CA TYR A 369 -17.29 -0.36 -4.99
C TYR A 369 -18.30 -0.74 -3.90
N TRP A 370 -19.29 0.10 -3.63
CA TRP A 370 -20.30 -0.19 -2.61
C TRP A 370 -21.19 -1.35 -3.02
N VAL A 371 -21.36 -2.33 -2.12
CA VAL A 371 -22.29 -3.43 -2.27
C VAL A 371 -23.17 -3.57 -1.03
N ASP A 372 -24.47 -3.63 -1.26
CA ASP A 372 -25.52 -3.98 -0.31
C ASP A 372 -26.55 -4.86 -1.04
N MET A 373 -27.59 -5.33 -0.33
CA MET A 373 -28.62 -6.17 -0.95
C MET A 373 -29.32 -5.47 -2.14
N ASN A 374 -29.48 -4.14 -2.11
CA ASN A 374 -30.10 -3.40 -3.22
C ASN A 374 -29.17 -3.37 -4.44
N LYS A 375 -27.87 -3.13 -4.23
CA LYS A 375 -26.88 -3.11 -5.30
C LYS A 375 -26.67 -4.52 -5.88
N ILE A 376 -26.70 -5.58 -5.08
CA ILE A 376 -26.67 -6.96 -5.59
C ILE A 376 -27.87 -7.22 -6.51
N ASN A 377 -29.07 -6.82 -6.09
CA ASN A 377 -30.27 -6.94 -6.93
C ASN A 377 -30.19 -6.13 -8.22
N GLU A 378 -29.51 -4.97 -8.19
CA GLU A 378 -29.22 -4.16 -9.38
C GLU A 378 -28.28 -4.91 -10.33
N ILE A 379 -27.14 -5.40 -9.83
CA ILE A 379 -26.13 -6.15 -10.61
C ILE A 379 -26.73 -7.42 -11.20
N TYR A 380 -27.57 -8.14 -10.44
CA TYR A 380 -28.27 -9.34 -10.91
C TYR A 380 -29.18 -9.07 -12.13
N ARG A 381 -29.59 -7.81 -12.33
CA ARG A 381 -30.45 -7.36 -13.43
C ARG A 381 -29.70 -6.63 -14.53
N TYR A 382 -28.36 -6.58 -14.46
CA TYR A 382 -27.55 -5.95 -15.49
C TYR A 382 -27.80 -6.60 -16.85
N LYS A 383 -27.87 -5.74 -17.87
CA LYS A 383 -27.71 -6.18 -19.24
C LYS A 383 -26.21 -6.11 -19.56
N THR A 384 -25.75 -7.07 -20.35
CA THR A 384 -24.37 -7.14 -20.82
C THR A 384 -24.25 -6.51 -22.20
N GLU A 385 -23.02 -6.23 -22.62
CA GLU A 385 -22.70 -5.65 -23.93
C GLU A 385 -23.34 -4.26 -24.14
N GLU A 386 -23.50 -3.48 -23.06
CA GLU A 386 -24.00 -2.12 -23.15
C GLU A 386 -22.93 -1.18 -23.74
N TYR A 387 -23.26 -0.55 -24.88
CA TYR A 387 -22.39 0.43 -25.54
C TYR A 387 -23.08 1.79 -25.60
N SER A 388 -22.92 2.59 -24.53
CA SER A 388 -23.41 3.97 -24.48
C SER A 388 -22.81 4.75 -23.29
N HIS A 389 -22.84 6.07 -23.34
CA HIS A 389 -22.51 6.91 -22.18
C HIS A 389 -23.51 6.75 -21.02
N ASP A 390 -24.74 6.36 -21.32
CA ASP A 390 -25.82 6.14 -20.36
C ASP A 390 -25.93 4.68 -19.90
N ALA A 391 -24.88 3.89 -20.11
CA ALA A 391 -24.83 2.48 -19.70
C ALA A 391 -24.97 2.38 -18.17
N THR A 392 -25.83 1.47 -17.73
CA THR A 392 -25.97 1.13 -16.31
C THR A 392 -24.81 0.22 -15.92
N ASN A 393 -24.53 -0.81 -16.74
CA ASN A 393 -23.43 -1.73 -16.53
C ASN A 393 -22.12 -1.22 -17.15
N LYS A 394 -21.57 -0.16 -16.56
CA LYS A 394 -20.39 0.56 -17.10
C LYS A 394 -19.13 -0.29 -17.26
N PHE A 395 -19.04 -1.39 -16.51
CA PHE A 395 -17.87 -2.26 -16.48
C PHE A 395 -18.12 -3.59 -17.20
N ASN A 396 -19.28 -3.79 -17.84
CA ASN A 396 -19.68 -5.05 -18.48
C ASN A 396 -19.56 -6.26 -17.53
N ILE A 397 -20.05 -6.10 -16.29
CA ILE A 397 -20.08 -7.18 -15.31
C ILE A 397 -21.16 -8.17 -15.69
N TYR A 398 -20.78 -9.45 -15.76
CA TYR A 398 -21.72 -10.55 -15.97
C TYR A 398 -22.35 -10.91 -14.63
N PRO A 399 -23.70 -10.96 -14.51
CA PRO A 399 -24.39 -11.30 -13.26
C PRO A 399 -23.93 -12.63 -12.64
N GLU A 400 -23.46 -13.57 -13.45
CA GLU A 400 -22.92 -14.87 -13.04
C GLU A 400 -21.64 -14.77 -12.20
N GLN A 401 -21.01 -13.60 -12.12
CA GLN A 401 -19.88 -13.35 -11.23
C GLN A 401 -20.29 -13.16 -9.77
N ILE A 402 -21.57 -12.92 -9.48
CA ILE A 402 -22.06 -12.85 -8.09
C ILE A 402 -21.88 -14.24 -7.47
N PRO A 403 -21.01 -14.40 -6.46
CA PRO A 403 -20.73 -15.71 -5.92
C PRO A 403 -21.89 -16.19 -5.06
N SER A 404 -22.13 -17.50 -5.04
CA SER A 404 -23.27 -18.10 -4.33
C SER A 404 -23.29 -17.78 -2.84
N TRP A 405 -22.12 -17.62 -2.20
CA TRP A 405 -22.02 -17.29 -0.78
C TRP A 405 -22.50 -15.87 -0.47
N LEU A 406 -22.41 -14.92 -1.41
CA LEU A 406 -22.62 -13.50 -1.10
C LEU A 406 -24.06 -13.17 -0.74
N VAL A 407 -25.02 -13.74 -1.46
CA VAL A 407 -26.45 -13.46 -1.25
C VAL A 407 -26.91 -13.92 0.13
N ASP A 408 -26.41 -15.07 0.58
CA ASP A 408 -26.71 -15.62 1.91
C ASP A 408 -25.90 -14.94 3.01
N TRP A 409 -24.71 -14.41 2.66
CA TRP A 409 -23.81 -13.79 3.62
C TRP A 409 -24.12 -12.33 3.91
N ILE A 410 -24.59 -11.55 2.92
CA ILE A 410 -24.84 -10.11 3.11
C ILE A 410 -26.07 -9.87 4.02
N PRO A 411 -25.99 -8.94 5.00
CA PRO A 411 -27.12 -8.62 5.88
C PRO A 411 -28.24 -7.88 5.15
N GLU A 412 -29.46 -7.90 5.71
CA GLU A 412 -30.59 -7.13 5.17
C GLU A 412 -30.32 -5.61 5.22
N LYS A 413 -29.56 -5.16 6.22
CA LYS A 413 -29.17 -3.76 6.42
C LYS A 413 -27.67 -3.66 6.54
N GLY A 414 -27.10 -2.73 5.79
CA GLY A 414 -25.66 -2.54 5.72
C GLY A 414 -25.08 -3.09 4.42
N GLY A 415 -23.75 -3.08 4.35
CA GLY A 415 -23.01 -3.34 3.13
C GLY A 415 -21.54 -3.02 3.33
N TYR A 416 -20.76 -3.19 2.27
CA TYR A 416 -19.32 -2.94 2.32
C TYR A 416 -18.79 -2.48 0.97
N LEU A 417 -17.53 -2.07 0.95
CA LEU A 417 -16.80 -1.81 -0.30
C LEU A 417 -16.15 -3.12 -0.75
N ILE A 418 -16.44 -3.56 -1.97
CA ILE A 418 -15.87 -4.77 -2.59
C ILE A 418 -14.35 -4.68 -2.72
N GLY A 419 -13.69 -5.83 -2.84
CA GLY A 419 -12.24 -5.93 -2.85
C GLY A 419 -11.57 -5.30 -4.07
N ASN A 420 -12.20 -5.37 -5.24
CA ASN A 420 -11.60 -4.93 -6.51
C ASN A 420 -12.67 -4.73 -7.60
N LEU A 421 -12.40 -3.82 -8.53
CA LEU A 421 -13.24 -3.56 -9.69
C LEU A 421 -12.36 -3.32 -10.93
N GLN A 422 -12.58 -4.09 -11.98
CA GLN A 422 -11.84 -4.05 -13.24
C GLN A 422 -12.81 -4.17 -14.43
N PRO A 423 -12.36 -3.90 -15.67
CA PRO A 423 -13.16 -4.19 -16.86
C PRO A 423 -13.60 -5.66 -16.87
N ALA A 424 -14.90 -5.88 -16.91
CA ALA A 424 -15.57 -7.18 -16.88
C ALA A 424 -15.27 -8.05 -15.64
N HIS A 425 -14.82 -7.48 -14.53
CA HIS A 425 -14.50 -8.26 -13.33
C HIS A 425 -14.78 -7.49 -12.02
N MET A 426 -15.55 -8.11 -11.12
CA MET A 426 -15.76 -7.65 -9.73
C MET A 426 -15.27 -8.71 -8.73
N ASP A 427 -14.40 -8.30 -7.81
CA ASP A 427 -13.99 -9.15 -6.68
C ASP A 427 -14.85 -8.82 -5.47
N PHE A 428 -15.85 -9.66 -5.22
CA PHE A 428 -16.79 -9.47 -4.10
C PHE A 428 -16.19 -9.79 -2.73
N ARG A 429 -14.95 -10.28 -2.59
CA ARG A 429 -14.40 -10.57 -1.25
C ARG A 429 -14.37 -9.31 -0.38
N PHE A 430 -14.68 -9.47 0.89
CA PHE A 430 -14.53 -8.43 1.90
C PHE A 430 -13.05 -8.32 2.27
N PHE A 431 -12.48 -7.11 2.26
CA PHE A 431 -11.11 -6.84 2.72
C PHE A 431 -11.14 -5.87 3.90
N SER A 432 -10.62 -6.31 5.05
CA SER A 432 -10.77 -5.58 6.31
C SER A 432 -10.05 -4.25 6.31
N LEU A 433 -8.77 -4.21 5.93
CA LEU A 433 -7.98 -2.97 5.92
C LEU A 433 -8.62 -1.93 5.00
N GLY A 434 -8.99 -2.32 3.77
CA GLY A 434 -9.64 -1.43 2.81
C GLY A 434 -10.92 -0.79 3.35
N ASN A 435 -11.81 -1.59 3.95
CA ASN A 435 -13.08 -1.11 4.51
C ASN A 435 -12.89 -0.24 5.76
N LEU A 436 -12.09 -0.70 6.72
CA LEU A 436 -11.80 0.04 7.96
C LEU A 436 -11.11 1.38 7.64
N TRP A 437 -10.13 1.36 6.74
CA TRP A 437 -9.39 2.56 6.36
C TRP A 437 -10.21 3.53 5.50
N ALA A 438 -11.15 3.04 4.69
CA ALA A 438 -12.08 3.89 3.96
C ALA A 438 -12.96 4.70 4.92
N ILE A 439 -13.36 4.13 6.06
CA ILE A 439 -14.08 4.87 7.10
C ILE A 439 -13.15 5.89 7.78
N SER A 440 -11.99 5.44 8.23
CA SER A 440 -10.99 6.27 8.93
C SER A 440 -10.51 7.48 8.12
N SER A 441 -10.41 7.32 6.80
CA SER A 441 -10.03 8.38 5.87
C SER A 441 -11.21 9.20 5.35
N SER A 442 -12.43 8.97 5.84
CA SER A 442 -13.70 9.57 5.37
C SER A 442 -13.93 9.42 3.86
N LEU A 443 -13.41 8.34 3.27
CA LEU A 443 -13.71 7.96 1.89
C LEU A 443 -15.16 7.49 1.78
N THR A 444 -15.68 6.76 2.75
CA THR A 444 -17.10 6.37 2.82
C THR A 444 -17.99 7.57 3.15
N THR A 445 -19.27 7.51 2.76
CA THR A 445 -20.29 8.37 3.37
C THR A 445 -20.58 7.91 4.81
N PRO A 446 -21.23 8.74 5.66
CA PRO A 446 -21.63 8.32 7.00
C PRO A 446 -22.51 7.06 6.99
N THR A 447 -23.47 6.97 6.07
CA THR A 447 -24.34 5.79 5.90
C THR A 447 -23.57 4.54 5.50
N GLN A 448 -22.60 4.66 4.58
CA GLN A 448 -21.77 3.53 4.19
C GLN A 448 -20.88 3.03 5.34
N ALA A 449 -20.33 3.96 6.13
CA ALA A 449 -19.54 3.61 7.29
C ALA A 449 -20.35 2.88 8.37
N GLU A 450 -21.55 3.38 8.68
CA GLU A 450 -22.50 2.71 9.57
C GLU A 450 -22.88 1.32 9.01
N GLY A 451 -23.08 1.22 7.70
CA GLY A 451 -23.36 -0.05 7.02
C GLY A 451 -22.24 -1.08 7.14
N ILE A 452 -20.97 -0.66 7.01
CA ILE A 452 -19.80 -1.52 7.19
C ILE A 452 -19.67 -1.97 8.64
N LEU A 453 -19.83 -1.05 9.60
CA LEU A 453 -19.73 -1.40 11.01
C LEU A 453 -20.86 -2.36 11.45
N SER A 454 -22.07 -2.13 10.97
CA SER A 454 -23.21 -3.03 11.20
C SER A 454 -22.97 -4.42 10.60
N LEU A 455 -22.37 -4.49 9.40
CA LEU A 455 -21.97 -5.75 8.78
C LEU A 455 -20.92 -6.50 9.60
N ILE A 456 -19.92 -5.80 10.14
CA ILE A 456 -18.90 -6.41 11.01
C ILE A 456 -19.54 -6.95 12.30
N GLU A 457 -20.49 -6.23 12.89
CA GLU A 457 -21.22 -6.67 14.09
C GLU A 457 -22.10 -7.90 13.79
N GLU A 458 -22.82 -7.91 12.67
CA GLU A 458 -23.70 -9.03 12.30
C GLU A 458 -22.92 -10.27 11.85
N LYS A 459 -21.77 -10.08 11.19
CA LYS A 459 -20.89 -11.16 10.70
C LYS A 459 -19.66 -11.33 11.58
N TRP A 460 -19.81 -11.08 12.89
CA TRP A 460 -18.73 -11.14 13.87
C TRP A 460 -18.03 -12.50 13.88
N ASP A 461 -18.79 -13.59 13.83
CA ASP A 461 -18.25 -14.96 13.86
C ASP A 461 -17.40 -15.28 12.63
N ASP A 462 -17.66 -14.64 11.49
CA ASP A 462 -16.90 -14.83 10.26
C ASP A 462 -15.68 -13.92 10.20
N LEU A 463 -15.86 -12.63 10.52
CA LEU A 463 -14.87 -11.57 10.29
C LEU A 463 -13.90 -11.39 11.47
N VAL A 464 -14.34 -11.69 12.69
CA VAL A 464 -13.53 -11.60 13.92
C VAL A 464 -13.28 -12.97 14.52
N ALA A 465 -14.32 -13.81 14.63
CA ALA A 465 -14.26 -15.14 15.23
C ALA A 465 -13.56 -15.10 16.60
N ASN A 466 -12.67 -16.07 16.85
CA ASN A 466 -11.84 -16.13 18.07
C ASN A 466 -10.55 -15.31 17.99
N MET A 467 -10.23 -14.69 16.85
CA MET A 467 -8.99 -13.93 16.66
C MET A 467 -9.22 -12.76 15.69
N PRO A 468 -9.30 -11.51 16.19
CA PRO A 468 -9.44 -10.33 15.33
C PRO A 468 -8.18 -10.13 14.49
N VAL A 469 -8.25 -9.69 13.24
CA VAL A 469 -9.42 -9.64 12.34
C VAL A 469 -9.06 -10.45 11.11
N LYS A 470 -10.02 -11.09 10.45
CA LYS A 470 -9.77 -11.69 9.13
C LYS A 470 -9.19 -10.63 8.18
N ILE A 471 -8.14 -10.96 7.45
CA ILE A 471 -7.58 -10.04 6.44
C ILE A 471 -8.54 -9.86 5.26
N CYS A 472 -9.16 -10.96 4.83
CA CYS A 472 -10.24 -10.98 3.86
C CYS A 472 -11.23 -12.11 4.15
N TYR A 473 -12.41 -12.04 3.53
CA TYR A 473 -13.44 -13.09 3.60
C TYR A 473 -14.23 -13.19 2.27
N PRO A 474 -14.60 -14.40 1.83
CA PRO A 474 -14.13 -15.70 2.33
C PRO A 474 -12.73 -16.04 1.79
N ALA A 475 -12.19 -17.18 2.24
CA ALA A 475 -11.01 -17.76 1.61
C ALA A 475 -11.35 -18.40 0.25
N MET A 476 -10.41 -18.32 -0.69
CA MET A 476 -10.45 -19.08 -1.94
C MET A 476 -10.11 -20.54 -1.69
N GLU A 477 -10.89 -21.45 -2.27
CA GLU A 477 -10.72 -22.90 -2.09
C GLU A 477 -10.54 -23.64 -3.43
N TYR A 478 -10.07 -24.89 -3.37
CA TYR A 478 -9.97 -25.81 -4.53
C TYR A 478 -9.33 -25.17 -5.78
N ASP A 479 -10.07 -25.12 -6.89
CA ASP A 479 -9.58 -24.62 -8.18
C ASP A 479 -9.40 -23.10 -8.18
N GLU A 480 -10.21 -22.36 -7.42
CA GLU A 480 -10.03 -20.92 -7.27
C GLU A 480 -8.66 -20.63 -6.63
N TRP A 481 -8.33 -21.33 -5.54
CA TRP A 481 -7.01 -21.23 -4.92
C TRP A 481 -5.88 -21.58 -5.91
N ARG A 482 -6.00 -22.69 -6.65
CA ARG A 482 -4.96 -23.11 -7.62
C ARG A 482 -4.74 -22.06 -8.71
N ILE A 483 -5.83 -21.54 -9.28
CA ILE A 483 -5.81 -20.63 -10.43
C ILE A 483 -5.34 -19.23 -10.01
N ILE A 484 -5.95 -18.68 -8.96
CA ILE A 484 -5.73 -17.29 -8.55
C ILE A 484 -4.37 -17.15 -7.85
N THR A 485 -4.07 -18.01 -6.88
CA THR A 485 -2.80 -17.91 -6.13
C THR A 485 -1.63 -18.53 -6.88
N GLY A 486 -1.89 -19.40 -7.87
CA GLY A 486 -0.86 -20.23 -8.49
C GLY A 486 -0.45 -21.42 -7.61
N SER A 487 -1.38 -21.94 -6.81
CA SER A 487 -1.14 -23.02 -5.83
C SER A 487 -0.11 -22.63 -4.76
N ASP A 488 -0.19 -21.39 -4.26
CA ASP A 488 0.74 -20.87 -3.25
C ASP A 488 0.56 -21.59 -1.90
N PRO A 489 1.57 -22.37 -1.44
CA PRO A 489 1.44 -23.18 -0.23
C PRO A 489 1.38 -22.35 1.06
N LYS A 490 1.76 -21.07 1.04
CA LYS A 490 1.61 -20.18 2.22
C LYS A 490 0.17 -19.69 2.38
N ASN A 491 -0.56 -19.60 1.28
CA ASN A 491 -1.93 -19.07 1.18
C ASN A 491 -2.96 -20.18 0.96
N THR A 492 -2.82 -21.32 1.65
CA THR A 492 -3.87 -22.34 1.72
C THR A 492 -5.18 -21.74 2.25
N PRO A 493 -6.34 -22.37 2.01
CA PRO A 493 -7.61 -21.88 2.55
C PRO A 493 -7.54 -21.57 4.05
N TRP A 494 -7.99 -20.37 4.41
CA TRP A 494 -8.02 -19.85 5.79
C TRP A 494 -6.64 -19.64 6.44
N SER A 495 -5.58 -19.52 5.62
CA SER A 495 -4.20 -19.30 6.06
C SER A 495 -3.60 -18.03 5.48
N TYR A 496 -2.74 -17.37 6.27
CA TYR A 496 -1.96 -16.19 5.88
C TYR A 496 -2.84 -15.13 5.21
N HIS A 497 -2.65 -14.78 3.93
CA HIS A 497 -3.47 -13.79 3.25
C HIS A 497 -4.84 -14.31 2.80
N ASN A 498 -5.01 -15.62 2.68
CA ASN A 498 -6.22 -16.24 2.16
C ASN A 498 -7.21 -16.55 3.28
N GLY A 499 -7.78 -15.52 3.90
CA GLY A 499 -8.74 -15.67 5.01
C GLY A 499 -8.10 -15.95 6.37
N GLY A 500 -6.80 -15.70 6.53
CA GLY A 500 -6.15 -15.74 7.84
C GLY A 500 -6.60 -14.60 8.76
N SER A 501 -6.50 -14.82 10.08
CA SER A 501 -6.74 -13.78 11.09
C SER A 501 -5.43 -13.06 11.43
N TRP A 502 -5.43 -11.72 11.35
CA TRP A 502 -4.26 -10.88 11.56
C TRP A 502 -4.48 -9.91 12.74
N PRO A 503 -3.87 -10.17 13.90
CA PRO A 503 -3.99 -9.32 15.10
C PRO A 503 -3.57 -7.87 14.87
N THR A 504 -2.66 -7.61 13.94
CA THR A 504 -2.22 -6.26 13.60
C THR A 504 -3.34 -5.39 13.02
N LEU A 505 -4.47 -5.93 12.59
CA LEU A 505 -5.61 -5.13 12.11
C LEU A 505 -6.49 -4.60 13.24
N LEU A 506 -6.29 -5.09 14.48
CA LEU A 506 -7.12 -4.73 15.63
C LEU A 506 -7.07 -3.23 15.94
N TRP A 507 -5.92 -2.57 15.81
CA TRP A 507 -5.82 -1.12 16.06
C TRP A 507 -6.66 -0.31 15.08
N GLN A 508 -6.85 -0.79 13.85
CA GLN A 508 -7.69 -0.12 12.86
C GLN A 508 -9.16 -0.25 13.24
N VAL A 509 -9.61 -1.42 13.72
CA VAL A 509 -10.98 -1.59 14.23
C VAL A 509 -11.29 -0.58 15.33
N PHE A 510 -10.40 -0.45 16.32
CA PHE A 510 -10.58 0.52 17.41
C PHE A 510 -10.55 1.96 16.90
N TYR A 511 -9.59 2.29 16.02
CA TYR A 511 -9.48 3.64 15.45
C TYR A 511 -10.74 4.04 14.67
N THR A 512 -11.27 3.13 13.86
CA THR A 512 -12.50 3.32 13.09
C THR A 512 -13.73 3.45 14.00
N GLY A 513 -13.87 2.58 15.02
CA GLY A 513 -14.98 2.62 15.97
C GLY A 513 -15.05 3.94 16.75
N LEU A 514 -13.90 4.46 17.18
CA LEU A 514 -13.79 5.77 17.85
C LEU A 514 -14.21 6.93 16.94
N HIS A 515 -13.87 6.88 15.65
CA HIS A 515 -14.11 7.97 14.69
C HIS A 515 -15.58 8.12 14.29
N GLN A 516 -16.37 7.04 14.26
CA GLN A 516 -17.77 7.07 13.79
C GLN A 516 -18.78 7.42 14.90
N ASN A 517 -18.54 6.98 16.13
CA ASN A 517 -19.63 6.90 17.11
C ASN A 517 -19.35 7.50 18.49
N GLY A 518 -18.09 7.83 18.83
CA GLY A 518 -17.72 8.01 20.26
C GLY A 518 -18.06 6.78 21.13
N LYS A 519 -18.48 5.66 20.51
CA LYS A 519 -18.78 4.39 21.15
C LYS A 519 -17.47 3.61 21.21
N THR A 520 -17.00 3.38 22.42
CA THR A 520 -15.84 2.53 22.74
C THR A 520 -16.14 1.03 22.63
N ARG A 521 -17.33 0.64 22.17
CA ARG A 521 -17.72 -0.76 21.99
C ARG A 521 -18.01 -1.02 20.52
N VAL A 522 -17.10 -1.76 19.89
CA VAL A 522 -17.35 -2.53 18.66
C VAL A 522 -17.31 -3.98 19.12
N GLY A 523 -18.47 -4.62 19.20
CA GLY A 523 -18.63 -5.97 19.76
C GLY A 523 -19.82 -6.04 20.74
N PRO A 524 -20.43 -7.23 20.91
CA PRO A 524 -21.52 -7.46 21.86
C PRO A 524 -21.16 -7.15 23.32
#